data_AF-A0A2N1M441-F1
#
_entry.id   AF-A0A2N1M441-F1
#
_cell.length_a   1.000
_cell.length_b   1.000
_cell.length_c   1.000
_cell.angle_alpha   90.00
_cell.angle_beta   90.00
_cell.angle_gamma   90.00
#
_symmetry.space_group_name_H-M   'P 1'
#
loop_
_entity.id
_entity.type
_entity.pdbx_description
1 polymer ?
#
loop_
_entity_poly.entity_id
_entity_poly.type
_entity_poly.pdbx_seq_one_letter_code
_entity_poly.pdbx_strand_id
1 'polypeptide(L)'
;IAQAIKWYIKLGFEVENGEDIENAIRDIAGWALKENEKTKSHEPAKRMTAEVKRLLEIMFYTGTANLRQKMNAQQMHEELLQRVHQGELSEGDVPKVSTIQNLISGFSRR
;
A
#
# COMPACT_ATOMS: atom_id res chain seq x y z
N ILE A 1 7.17 35.40 25.46
CA ILE A 1 8.33 34.75 26.11
C ILE A 1 8.42 33.34 25.52
N ALA A 2 9.32 33.11 24.57
CA ALA A 2 9.52 31.77 24.02
C ALA A 2 10.34 30.95 25.04
N GLN A 3 9.84 29.79 25.44
CA GLN A 3 10.58 28.87 26.30
C GLN A 3 11.32 27.87 25.40
N ALA A 4 12.65 27.90 25.44
CA ALA A 4 13.48 26.93 24.72
C ALA A 4 13.55 25.63 25.53
N ILE A 5 13.10 24.52 24.95
CA ILE A 5 13.25 23.20 25.55
C ILE A 5 14.63 22.68 25.18
N LYS A 6 15.48 22.48 26.19
CA LYS A 6 16.85 22.00 26.02
C LYS A 6 16.87 20.47 26.12
N TRP A 7 17.12 19.79 25.00
CA TRP A 7 17.26 18.34 24.94
C TRP A 7 18.74 17.97 24.88
N TYR A 8 19.18 17.06 25.75
CA TYR A 8 20.52 16.49 25.74
C TYR A 8 20.47 15.09 25.14
N ILE A 9 21.25 14.84 24.08
CA ILE A 9 21.33 13.55 23.40
C ILE A 9 22.67 12.91 23.75
N LYS A 10 22.64 11.67 24.27
CA LYS A 10 23.84 10.92 24.62
C LYS A 10 24.34 10.14 23.41
N LEU A 11 25.57 10.42 22.99
CA LEU A 11 26.24 9.69 21.91
C LEU A 11 26.86 8.40 22.48
N GLY A 12 26.88 7.34 21.65
CA GLY A 12 27.44 6.03 21.99
C GLY A 12 28.95 5.90 21.70
N PHE A 13 29.60 7.00 21.32
CA PHE A 13 31.01 7.09 20.99
C PHE A 13 31.59 8.38 21.58
N GLU A 14 32.90 8.40 21.79
CA GLU A 14 33.63 9.60 22.22
C GLU A 14 33.85 10.52 21.02
N VAL A 15 33.61 11.81 21.22
CA VAL A 15 33.83 12.84 20.19
C VAL A 15 35.29 13.27 20.29
N GLU A 16 36.11 12.87 19.32
CA GLU A 16 37.56 13.13 19.32
C GLU A 16 37.92 14.34 18.46
N ASN A 17 37.20 14.56 17.37
CA ASN A 17 37.44 15.67 16.45
C ASN A 17 36.13 16.28 15.88
N GLY A 18 36.26 17.31 15.03
CA GLY A 18 35.12 18.01 14.44
C GLY A 18 34.24 17.15 13.50
N GLU A 19 34.81 16.14 12.86
CA GLU A 19 34.11 15.20 11.98
C GLU A 19 33.10 14.34 12.76
N ASP A 20 33.42 13.98 14.00
CA ASP A 20 32.53 13.22 14.90
C ASP A 20 31.25 14.01 15.24
N ILE A 21 31.34 15.33 15.31
CA ILE A 21 30.20 16.23 15.53
C ILE A 21 29.30 16.25 14.29
N GLU A 22 29.89 16.40 13.11
CA GLU A 22 29.14 16.41 11.85
C GLU A 22 28.43 15.07 11.61
N ASN A 23 29.12 13.96 11.89
CA ASN A 23 28.53 12.62 11.81
C ASN A 23 27.38 12.44 12.82
N ALA A 24 27.53 12.89 14.06
CA ALA A 24 26.47 12.82 15.06
C ALA A 24 25.21 13.61 14.62
N ILE A 25 25.38 14.81 14.06
CA ILE A 25 24.26 15.63 13.57
C ILE A 25 23.58 14.93 12.39
N ARG A 26 24.36 14.39 11.44
CA ARG A 26 23.85 13.66 10.28
C ARG A 26 23.05 12.43 10.68
N ASP A 27 23.50 11.68 11.69
CA ASP A 27 22.79 10.51 12.19
C ASP A 27 21.50 10.88 12.92
N ILE A 28 21.51 11.95 13.74
CA ILE A 28 20.29 12.46 14.40
C ILE A 28 19.27 12.92 13.35
N ALA A 29 19.73 13.66 12.33
CA ALA A 29 18.88 14.08 11.20
C ALA A 29 18.35 12.87 10.41
N GLY A 30 19.19 11.86 10.18
CA GLY A 30 18.82 10.60 9.52
C GLY A 30 17.78 9.81 10.32
N TRP A 31 17.86 9.81 11.64
CA TRP A 31 16.88 9.15 12.51
C TRP A 31 15.53 9.89 12.52
N ALA A 32 15.55 11.22 12.59
CA ALA A 32 14.34 12.04 12.48
C ALA A 32 13.64 11.87 11.13
N LEU A 33 14.41 11.73 10.03
CA LEU A 33 13.87 11.40 8.72
C LEU A 33 13.30 9.98 8.67
N LYS A 34 13.99 9.00 9.25
CA LYS A 34 13.55 7.59 9.26
C LYS A 34 12.28 7.36 10.09
N GLU A 35 12.03 8.14 11.14
CA GLU A 35 10.76 8.11 11.86
C GLU A 35 9.62 8.71 11.03
N ASN A 36 9.88 9.81 10.33
CA ASN A 36 8.93 10.38 9.36
C ASN A 36 8.72 9.47 8.14
N GLU A 37 9.68 8.62 7.80
CA GLU A 37 9.57 7.60 6.74
C GLU A 37 8.61 6.44 7.11
N LYS A 38 8.15 6.36 8.37
CA LYS A 38 7.01 5.49 8.73
C LYS A 38 5.68 5.96 8.14
N THR A 39 5.61 7.12 7.48
CA THR A 39 4.66 7.30 6.39
C THR A 39 5.20 6.55 5.19
N LYS A 40 5.11 5.23 5.24
CA LYS A 40 5.48 4.33 4.16
C LYS A 40 4.85 4.84 2.87
N SER A 41 5.61 5.57 2.08
CA SER A 41 5.66 5.35 0.64
C SER A 41 6.12 3.91 0.48
N HIS A 42 5.17 3.01 0.73
CA HIS A 42 5.22 1.68 0.22
C HIS A 42 5.38 1.93 -1.27
N GLU A 43 6.60 1.77 -1.78
CA GLU A 43 6.79 1.45 -3.19
C GLU A 43 5.65 0.47 -3.49
N PRO A 44 4.73 0.81 -4.42
CA PRO A 44 3.58 -0.02 -4.64
C PRO A 44 4.13 -1.28 -5.28
N ALA A 45 4.49 -2.24 -4.42
CA ALA A 45 4.91 -3.58 -4.77
C ALA A 45 3.76 -4.12 -5.60
N LYS A 46 3.88 -3.95 -6.92
CA LYS A 46 2.93 -4.32 -7.95
C LYS A 46 1.50 -4.37 -7.41
N ARG A 47 1.03 -3.23 -6.89
CA ARG A 47 -0.30 -3.14 -6.29
C ARG A 47 -1.23 -3.54 -7.43
N MET A 48 -1.92 -4.67 -7.30
CA MET A 48 -3.25 -4.80 -7.89
C MET A 48 -3.91 -3.45 -7.70
N THR A 49 -4.16 -2.76 -8.81
CA THR A 49 -4.58 -1.36 -8.78
C THR A 49 -5.80 -1.28 -7.87
N ALA A 50 -5.86 -0.26 -7.01
CA ALA A 50 -7.02 -0.04 -6.13
C ALA A 50 -8.34 -0.08 -6.93
N GLU A 51 -8.24 0.27 -8.22
CA GLU A 51 -9.25 0.11 -9.27
C GLU A 51 -9.73 -1.34 -9.45
N VAL A 52 -8.85 -2.32 -9.66
CA VAL A 52 -9.23 -3.74 -9.81
C VAL A 52 -9.95 -4.25 -8.58
N LYS A 53 -9.48 -3.89 -7.39
CA LYS A 53 -10.15 -4.28 -6.14
C LYS A 53 -11.56 -3.65 -6.02
N ARG A 54 -11.67 -2.35 -6.26
CA ARG A 54 -12.94 -1.62 -6.25
C ARG A 54 -13.92 -2.21 -7.27
N LEU A 55 -13.41 -2.58 -8.44
CA LEU A 55 -14.20 -3.16 -9.49
C LEU A 55 -14.76 -4.54 -9.10
N LEU A 56 -13.91 -5.40 -8.50
CA LEU A 56 -14.35 -6.68 -7.94
C LEU A 56 -15.40 -6.49 -6.83
N GLU A 57 -15.26 -5.46 -5.99
CA GLU A 57 -16.28 -5.11 -4.98
C GLU A 57 -17.61 -4.75 -5.66
N ILE A 58 -17.60 -3.90 -6.69
CA ILE A 58 -18.82 -3.51 -7.44
C ILE A 58 -19.48 -4.75 -8.08
N MET A 59 -18.69 -5.60 -8.75
CA MET A 59 -19.18 -6.84 -9.36
C MET A 59 -19.80 -7.78 -8.32
N PHE A 60 -19.14 -7.93 -7.16
CA PHE A 60 -19.63 -8.76 -6.07
C PHE A 60 -20.96 -8.25 -5.53
N TYR A 61 -21.06 -6.97 -5.18
CA TYR A 61 -22.28 -6.40 -4.62
C TYR A 61 -23.44 -6.35 -5.63
N THR A 62 -23.16 -6.04 -6.89
CA THR A 62 -24.16 -6.10 -7.97
C THR A 62 -24.72 -7.53 -8.11
N GLY A 63 -23.83 -8.53 -8.05
CA GLY A 63 -24.21 -9.94 -8.06
C GLY A 63 -24.94 -10.42 -6.79
N THR A 64 -24.72 -9.79 -5.63
CA THR A 64 -25.50 -10.08 -4.42
C THR A 64 -26.90 -9.45 -4.44
N ALA A 65 -27.05 -8.27 -5.07
CA ALA A 65 -28.34 -7.60 -5.21
C ALA A 65 -29.26 -8.32 -6.20
N ASN A 66 -28.68 -8.93 -7.24
CA ASN A 66 -29.41 -9.73 -8.24
C ASN A 66 -28.80 -11.13 -8.34
N LEU A 67 -29.45 -12.15 -7.76
CA LEU A 67 -28.96 -13.54 -7.79
C LEU A 67 -28.70 -14.08 -9.21
N ARG A 68 -29.42 -13.58 -10.22
CA ARG A 68 -29.22 -13.93 -11.65
C ARG A 68 -27.93 -13.36 -12.24
N GLN A 69 -27.36 -12.33 -11.61
CA GLN A 69 -26.12 -11.66 -11.98
C GLN A 69 -24.97 -12.01 -11.02
N LYS A 70 -25.18 -12.98 -10.12
CA LYS A 70 -24.12 -13.42 -9.20
C LYS A 70 -22.95 -13.99 -9.99
N MET A 71 -21.86 -13.24 -10.04
CA MET A 71 -20.64 -13.65 -10.71
C MET A 71 -19.79 -14.50 -9.76
N ASN A 72 -19.31 -15.63 -10.25
CA ASN A 72 -18.26 -16.40 -9.58
C ASN A 72 -16.87 -15.80 -9.88
N ALA A 73 -15.84 -16.27 -9.19
CA ALA A 73 -14.48 -15.73 -9.35
C ALA A 73 -13.90 -15.92 -10.77
N GLN A 74 -14.31 -16.96 -11.50
CA GLN A 74 -13.90 -17.13 -12.90
C GLN A 74 -14.58 -16.09 -13.79
N GLN A 75 -15.89 -15.86 -13.61
CA GLN A 75 -16.63 -14.85 -14.36
C GLN A 75 -16.10 -13.43 -14.11
N MET A 76 -15.73 -13.12 -12.86
CA MET A 76 -15.09 -11.85 -12.53
C MET A 76 -13.72 -11.71 -13.21
N HIS A 77 -12.96 -12.80 -13.33
CA HIS A 77 -11.68 -12.81 -14.06
C HIS A 77 -11.88 -12.56 -15.56
N GLU A 78 -12.87 -13.19 -16.18
CA GLU A 78 -13.21 -12.99 -17.59
C GLU A 78 -13.62 -11.55 -17.87
N GLU A 79 -14.37 -10.91 -16.97
CA GLU A 79 -14.76 -9.52 -17.14
C GLU A 79 -13.58 -8.55 -16.98
N LEU A 80 -12.60 -8.88 -16.14
CA LEU A 80 -11.33 -8.14 -16.07
C LEU A 80 -10.54 -8.29 -17.38
N LEU A 81 -10.48 -9.49 -17.95
CA LEU A 81 -9.86 -9.70 -19.26
C LEU A 81 -10.58 -8.93 -20.36
N GLN A 82 -11.91 -8.86 -20.34
CA GLN A 82 -12.65 -8.07 -21.32
C GLN A 82 -12.28 -6.58 -21.23
N ARG A 83 -12.12 -6.04 -20.02
CA ARG A 83 -11.69 -4.66 -19.79
C ARG A 83 -10.26 -4.40 -20.21
N VAL A 84 -9.39 -5.40 -20.10
CA VAL A 84 -8.05 -5.35 -20.69
C VAL A 84 -8.12 -5.23 -22.21
N HIS A 85 -8.95 -6.05 -22.87
CA HIS A 85 -9.14 -5.94 -24.33
C HIS A 85 -9.73 -4.59 -24.75
N GLN A 86 -10.52 -3.96 -23.88
CA GLN A 86 -11.06 -2.62 -24.07
C GLN A 86 -10.05 -1.49 -23.78
N GLY A 87 -8.85 -1.84 -23.28
CA GLY A 87 -7.81 -0.88 -22.90
C GLY A 87 -8.09 -0.13 -21.60
N GLU A 88 -9.11 -0.53 -20.82
CA GLU A 88 -9.42 0.05 -19.51
C GLU A 88 -8.45 -0.43 -18.42
N LEU A 89 -7.86 -1.62 -18.60
CA LEU A 89 -6.96 -2.25 -17.64
C LEU A 89 -5.70 -2.78 -18.34
N SER A 90 -4.58 -2.83 -17.62
CA SER A 90 -3.37 -3.50 -18.10
C SER A 90 -3.46 -5.00 -17.83
N GLU A 91 -2.96 -5.83 -18.76
CA GLU A 91 -2.77 -7.28 -18.54
C GLU A 91 -2.00 -7.59 -17.26
N GLY A 92 -1.04 -6.72 -16.90
CA GLY A 92 -0.22 -6.87 -15.71
C GLY A 92 -0.96 -6.66 -14.38
N ASP A 93 -2.15 -6.05 -14.42
CA ASP A 93 -2.97 -5.76 -13.25
C ASP A 93 -4.05 -6.82 -12.99
N VAL A 94 -4.25 -7.77 -13.92
CA VAL A 94 -5.26 -8.82 -13.78
C VAL A 94 -4.80 -9.88 -12.76
N PRO A 95 -5.49 -10.01 -11.61
CA PRO A 95 -5.17 -11.01 -10.61
C PRO A 95 -5.62 -12.40 -11.05
N LYS A 96 -4.91 -13.42 -10.57
CA LYS A 96 -5.32 -14.82 -10.75
C LYS A 96 -6.69 -15.08 -10.12
N VAL A 97 -7.44 -16.03 -10.67
CA VAL A 97 -8.74 -16.49 -10.14
C VAL A 97 -8.69 -16.82 -8.64
N SER A 98 -7.63 -17.47 -8.17
CA SER A 98 -7.44 -17.82 -6.75
C SER A 98 -7.39 -16.58 -5.85
N THR A 99 -6.75 -15.51 -6.33
CA THR A 99 -6.69 -14.23 -5.63
C THR A 99 -8.07 -13.58 -5.57
N ILE A 100 -8.83 -13.65 -6.66
CA ILE A 100 -10.22 -13.16 -6.71
C ILE A 100 -11.10 -13.93 -5.72
N GLN A 101 -10.99 -15.27 -5.67
CA GLN A 101 -11.72 -16.10 -4.70
C GLN A 101 -11.45 -15.69 -3.24
N ASN A 102 -10.19 -15.42 -2.90
CA ASN A 102 -9.81 -14.95 -1.58
C ASN A 102 -10.40 -13.57 -1.26
N LEU A 103 -10.44 -12.67 -2.24
CA LEU A 103 -11.00 -11.33 -2.10
C LEU A 103 -12.51 -11.34 -1.89
N ILE A 104 -13.25 -12.06 -2.75
CA ILE A 104 -14.72 -12.15 -2.61
C ILE A 104 -15.14 -12.84 -1.30
N SER A 105 -14.34 -13.81 -0.84
CA SER A 105 -14.54 -14.43 0.48
C SER A 105 -14.33 -13.43 1.61
N GLY A 106 -13.44 -12.44 1.41
CA GLY A 106 -13.26 -11.31 2.32
C GLY A 106 -14.39 -10.29 2.27
N PHE A 107 -14.95 -10.01 1.08
CA PHE A 107 -16.08 -9.08 0.92
C PHE A 107 -17.35 -9.56 1.63
N SER A 108 -17.59 -10.87 1.68
CA SER A 108 -18.75 -11.43 2.38
C SER A 108 -18.69 -11.29 3.92
N ARG A 109 -17.53 -10.99 4.50
CA ARG A 109 -17.32 -10.90 5.96
C ARG A 109 -17.39 -9.46 6.51
N ARG A 110 -17.55 -8.47 5.63
CA ARG A 110 -17.70 -7.06 5.97
C ARG A 110 -19.17 -6.68 5.93
#